data_AF-A0A644TS07-F1
#
_entry.id   AF-A0A644TS07-F1
#
_cell.length_a   1.000
_cell.length_b   1.000
_cell.length_c   1.000
_cell.angle_alpha   90.00
_cell.angle_beta   90.00
_cell.angle_gamma   90.00
#
_symmetry.space_group_name_H-M   'P 1'
#
loop_
_entity.id
_entity.type
_entity.pdbx_description
1 polymer ?
#
loop_
_entity_poly.entity_id
_entity_poly.type
_entity_poly.pdbx_seq_one_letter_code
_entity_poly.pdbx_strand_id
1 'polypeptide(L)'
;MLEKLKKILWKVDGMDFIDNPAGSKGVFQLKYGKQLIGILTYEDNQWTFKYSDEFRIEKGLNPIIDFPDTEKIYTNEQLWPFFASRIPSLNQPFQLKKIHKANIKQDDSVGLLRLFGNETITNPFRLLAL
;
A
#
# COMPACT_ATOMS: atom_id res chain seq x y z
N MET A 1 22.74 23.27 -10.52
CA MET A 1 22.24 23.70 -9.20
C MET A 1 20.72 23.89 -9.16
N LEU A 2 20.05 24.25 -10.28
CA LEU A 2 18.58 24.41 -10.35
C LEU A 2 17.76 23.12 -10.22
N GLU A 3 18.26 21.97 -10.70
CA GLU A 3 17.52 20.69 -10.67
C GLU A 3 17.27 20.15 -9.24
N LYS A 4 18.16 20.46 -8.29
CA LYS A 4 17.99 20.07 -6.88
C LYS A 4 16.87 20.85 -6.20
N LEU A 5 16.63 22.10 -6.60
CA LEU A 5 15.59 22.97 -6.03
C LEU A 5 14.18 22.58 -6.50
N LYS A 6 14.01 22.10 -7.74
CA LYS A 6 12.70 21.61 -8.23
C LYS A 6 12.24 20.34 -7.51
N LYS A 7 13.16 19.42 -7.18
CA LYS A 7 12.85 18.21 -6.39
C LYS A 7 12.41 18.49 -4.96
N ILE A 8 12.78 19.64 -4.40
CA ILE A 8 12.46 20.02 -3.01
C ILE A 8 11.05 20.62 -2.91
N LEU A 9 10.52 21.22 -3.99
CA LEU A 9 9.23 21.92 -3.99
C LEU A 9 8.01 21.03 -4.30
N TRP A 10 8.22 19.77 -4.71
CA TRP A 10 7.15 18.82 -5.07
C TRP A 10 7.18 17.54 -4.24
N LYS A 11 8.01 17.47 -3.19
CA LYS A 11 7.90 16.39 -2.21
C LYS A 11 6.77 16.73 -1.25
N VAL A 12 5.65 16.05 -1.44
CA VAL A 12 4.61 16.03 -0.41
C VAL A 12 5.18 15.19 0.72
N ASP A 13 5.62 15.84 1.81
CA ASP A 13 6.23 15.18 2.96
C ASP A 13 5.39 13.95 3.37
N GLY A 14 6.03 12.76 3.34
CA GLY A 14 5.44 11.50 3.83
C GLY A 14 4.67 10.64 2.83
N MET A 15 4.76 10.87 1.51
CA MET A 15 4.05 10.04 0.50
C MET A 15 4.91 9.40 -0.60
N ASP A 16 6.24 9.51 -0.53
CA ASP A 16 7.08 8.84 -1.53
C ASP A 16 7.12 7.30 -1.32
N PHE A 17 6.75 6.80 -0.13
CA PHE A 17 6.73 5.38 0.30
C PHE A 17 7.98 4.57 -0.12
N ILE A 18 9.14 5.24 -0.20
CA ILE A 18 10.43 4.64 -0.61
C ILE A 18 11.18 4.05 0.59
N ASP A 19 10.94 4.61 1.78
CA ASP A 19 11.88 4.49 2.90
C ASP A 19 11.31 3.59 4.01
N ASN A 20 11.12 2.30 3.73
CA ASN A 20 10.80 1.36 4.81
C ASN A 20 12.05 1.09 5.68
N PRO A 21 11.87 0.86 6.99
CA PRO A 21 12.94 0.40 7.86
C PRO A 21 13.65 -0.84 7.29
N ALA A 22 14.97 -0.92 7.51
CA ALA A 22 15.75 -2.08 7.09
C ALA A 22 15.18 -3.37 7.68
N GLY A 23 14.95 -4.37 6.81
CA GLY A 23 14.37 -5.66 7.20
C GLY A 23 12.84 -5.65 7.33
N SER A 24 12.15 -4.56 6.98
CA SER A 24 10.70 -4.54 6.91
C SER A 24 10.17 -5.62 5.98
N LYS A 25 9.19 -6.38 6.48
CA LYS A 25 8.42 -7.37 5.72
C LYS A 25 6.95 -7.22 5.99
N GLY A 26 6.13 -7.37 4.96
CA GLY A 26 4.67 -7.26 5.05
C GLY A 26 3.97 -8.19 4.08
N VAL A 27 2.86 -8.78 4.51
CA VAL A 27 1.95 -9.55 3.66
C VAL A 27 0.54 -9.07 3.93
N PHE A 28 -0.19 -8.78 2.87
CA PHE A 28 -1.54 -8.24 2.93
C PHE A 28 -2.44 -8.95 1.93
N GLN A 29 -3.64 -9.33 2.37
CA GLN A 29 -4.69 -9.88 1.53
C GLN A 29 -5.65 -8.77 1.10
N LEU A 30 -5.80 -8.56 -0.20
CA LEU A 30 -6.85 -7.73 -0.76
C LEU A 30 -8.11 -8.58 -0.95
N LYS A 31 -9.22 -8.21 -0.31
CA LYS A 31 -10.48 -8.95 -0.36
C LYS A 31 -11.65 -8.10 -0.82
N TYR A 32 -12.61 -8.73 -1.49
CA TYR A 32 -13.94 -8.18 -1.75
C TYR A 32 -14.98 -9.09 -1.10
N GLY A 33 -15.66 -8.60 -0.07
CA GLY A 33 -16.49 -9.46 0.77
C GLY A 33 -15.65 -10.61 1.36
N LYS A 34 -15.99 -11.85 0.99
CA LYS A 34 -15.26 -13.06 1.41
C LYS A 34 -14.20 -13.51 0.40
N GLN A 35 -14.27 -13.04 -0.84
CA GLN A 35 -13.40 -13.47 -1.93
C GLN A 35 -11.99 -12.88 -1.76
N LEU A 36 -10.96 -13.71 -1.91
CA LEU A 36 -9.58 -13.23 -2.00
C LEU A 36 -9.32 -12.74 -3.42
N ILE A 37 -8.98 -11.47 -3.57
CA ILE A 37 -8.68 -10.86 -4.88
C ILE A 37 -7.20 -11.02 -5.21
N GLY A 38 -6.34 -10.74 -4.25
CA GLY A 38 -4.90 -10.77 -4.47
C GLY A 38 -4.11 -10.59 -3.19
N ILE A 39 -2.79 -10.69 -3.34
CA ILE A 39 -1.83 -10.59 -2.25
C ILE A 39 -0.84 -9.49 -2.60
N LEU A 40 -0.69 -8.54 -1.68
CA LEU A 40 0.37 -7.54 -1.69
C LEU A 40 1.44 -7.98 -0.68
N THR A 41 2.69 -8.01 -1.10
CA THR A 41 3.83 -8.30 -0.24
C THR A 41 4.86 -7.20 -0.31
N TYR A 42 5.58 -6.97 0.78
CA TYR A 42 6.83 -6.22 0.80
C TYR A 42 7.92 -7.11 1.37
N GLU A 43 8.96 -7.31 0.57
CA GLU A 43 10.17 -8.06 0.94
C GLU A 43 11.32 -7.57 0.06
N ASP A 44 12.56 -7.62 0.56
CA ASP A 44 13.76 -7.23 -0.17
C ASP A 44 13.67 -5.84 -0.85
N ASN A 45 13.09 -4.89 -0.12
CA ASN A 45 12.84 -3.51 -0.54
C ASN A 45 11.91 -3.36 -1.76
N GLN A 46 11.11 -4.38 -2.06
CA GLN A 46 10.22 -4.37 -3.22
C GLN A 46 8.79 -4.75 -2.84
N TRP A 47 7.84 -3.96 -3.31
CA TRP A 47 6.43 -4.30 -3.30
C TRP A 47 6.13 -5.26 -4.45
N THR A 48 5.36 -6.29 -4.16
CA THR A 48 4.84 -7.23 -5.15
C THR A 48 3.34 -7.38 -4.97
N PHE A 49 2.57 -7.21 -6.04
CA PHE A 49 1.14 -7.52 -6.06
C PHE A 49 0.85 -8.61 -7.09
N LYS A 50 0.08 -9.62 -6.68
CA LYS A 50 -0.42 -10.67 -7.56
C LYS A 50 -1.88 -10.97 -7.26
N TYR A 51 -2.64 -11.29 -8.30
CA TYR A 51 -3.99 -11.83 -8.14
C TYR A 51 -3.95 -13.23 -7.53
N SER A 52 -5.01 -13.59 -6.83
CA SER A 52 -5.20 -14.94 -6.30
C SER A 52 -5.63 -15.90 -7.41
N ASP A 53 -5.38 -17.19 -7.19
CA ASP A 53 -5.85 -18.24 -8.10
C ASP A 53 -7.39 -18.28 -8.16
N GLU A 54 -8.03 -18.09 -7.01
CA GLU A 54 -9.49 -17.98 -6.86
C GLU A 54 -10.07 -16.90 -7.78
N PHE A 55 -9.47 -15.70 -7.79
CA PHE A 55 -9.93 -14.59 -8.61
C PHE A 55 -9.72 -14.81 -10.10
N ARG A 56 -8.62 -15.48 -10.49
CA ARG A 56 -8.33 -15.80 -11.89
C ARG A 56 -9.35 -16.76 -12.50
N ILE A 57 -9.83 -17.72 -11.69
CA ILE A 57 -10.77 -18.76 -12.10
C ILE A 57 -12.22 -18.24 -12.07
N GLU A 58 -12.63 -17.63 -10.96
CA GLU A 58 -14.01 -17.18 -10.74
C GLU A 58 -14.18 -15.69 -11.06
N LYS A 59 -14.37 -15.38 -12.35
CA LYS A 59 -14.54 -14.01 -12.84
C LYS A 59 -15.92 -13.43 -12.50
N GLY A 60 -16.06 -12.91 -11.28
CA GLY A 60 -17.22 -12.13 -10.84
C GLY A 60 -17.02 -10.62 -10.85
N LEU A 61 -15.78 -10.15 -10.91
CA LEU A 61 -15.41 -8.73 -10.94
C LEU A 61 -14.40 -8.46 -12.06
N ASN A 62 -14.37 -7.22 -12.52
CA ASN A 62 -13.30 -6.76 -13.41
C ASN A 62 -11.97 -6.67 -12.64
N PRO A 63 -10.82 -6.86 -13.33
CA PRO A 63 -9.52 -6.52 -12.79
C PRO A 63 -9.46 -5.07 -12.29
N ILE A 64 -8.52 -4.80 -11.39
CA ILE A 64 -8.29 -3.45 -10.87
C ILE A 64 -7.66 -2.65 -12.00
N ILE A 65 -8.13 -1.42 -12.22
CA ILE A 65 -7.72 -0.59 -13.37
C ILE A 65 -6.19 -0.42 -13.43
N ASP A 66 -5.56 -0.21 -12.27
CA ASP A 66 -4.09 -0.06 -12.16
C ASP A 66 -3.33 -1.39 -12.40
N PHE A 67 -4.04 -2.53 -12.37
CA PHE A 67 -3.50 -3.89 -12.49
C PHE A 67 -4.36 -4.74 -13.46
N PRO A 68 -4.41 -4.39 -14.76
CA PRO A 68 -5.41 -4.94 -15.68
C PRO A 68 -5.19 -6.40 -16.09
N ASP A 69 -3.94 -6.87 -16.08
CA ASP A 69 -3.57 -8.25 -16.38
C ASP A 69 -3.56 -9.08 -15.09
N THR A 70 -4.44 -10.08 -15.01
CA THR A 70 -4.60 -10.95 -13.83
C THR A 70 -3.51 -12.02 -13.71
N GLU A 71 -2.81 -12.33 -14.80
CA GLU A 71 -1.72 -13.33 -14.80
C GLU A 71 -0.37 -12.69 -14.44
N LYS A 72 -0.29 -11.35 -14.47
CA LYS A 72 0.93 -10.60 -14.21
C LYS A 72 1.21 -10.49 -12.71
N ILE A 73 2.49 -10.65 -12.38
CA ILE A 73 3.05 -10.22 -11.09
C ILE A 73 3.55 -8.78 -11.26
N TYR A 74 2.98 -7.87 -10.48
CA TYR A 74 3.36 -6.46 -10.48
C TYR A 74 4.42 -6.25 -9.41
N THR A 75 5.50 -5.56 -9.75
CA THR A 75 6.54 -5.18 -8.79
C THR A 75 6.82 -3.69 -8.87
N ASN A 76 7.15 -3.08 -7.73
CA ASN A 76 7.56 -1.68 -7.66
C ASN A 76 8.38 -1.44 -6.39
N GLU A 77 9.34 -0.53 -6.44
CA GLU A 77 10.06 -0.08 -5.23
C GLU A 77 9.14 0.74 -4.31
N GLN A 78 8.19 1.45 -4.91
CA GLN A 78 7.23 2.29 -4.21
C GLN A 78 5.86 1.63 -4.09
N LEU A 79 5.15 1.94 -3.00
CA LEU A 79 3.77 1.51 -2.82
C LEU A 79 2.87 2.20 -3.85
N TRP A 80 2.12 1.42 -4.64
CA TRP A 80 1.22 1.99 -5.64
C TRP A 80 0.12 2.87 -5.01
N PRO A 81 -0.33 3.95 -5.72
CA PRO A 81 -1.41 4.84 -5.28
C PRO A 81 -2.67 4.11 -4.82
N PHE A 82 -3.06 3.02 -5.50
CA PHE A 82 -4.19 2.17 -5.10
C PHE A 82 -4.10 1.75 -3.62
N PHE A 83 -2.93 1.31 -3.14
CA PHE A 83 -2.74 0.91 -1.74
C PHE A 83 -2.43 2.11 -0.84
N ALA A 84 -1.59 3.03 -1.31
CA ALA A 84 -1.19 4.22 -0.58
C ALA A 84 -2.36 5.13 -0.18
N SER A 85 -3.40 5.22 -1.00
CA SER A 85 -4.62 5.99 -0.71
C SER A 85 -5.37 5.58 0.56
N ARG A 86 -5.05 4.41 1.15
CA ARG A 86 -5.59 3.94 2.44
C ARG A 86 -4.85 4.54 3.63
N ILE A 87 -3.66 5.10 3.42
CA ILE A 87 -2.89 5.77 4.46
C ILE A 87 -3.35 7.23 4.51
N PRO A 88 -3.91 7.70 5.64
CA PRO A 88 -4.35 9.08 5.76
C PRO A 88 -3.14 10.03 5.76
N SER A 89 -3.41 11.33 5.58
CA SER A 89 -2.38 12.35 5.79
C SER A 89 -1.81 12.25 7.21
N LEU A 90 -0.50 12.04 7.30
CA LEU A 90 0.20 11.83 8.57
C LEU A 90 0.31 13.12 9.40
N ASN A 91 0.07 14.30 8.81
CA ASN A 91 0.17 15.60 9.48
C ASN A 91 -1.01 15.90 10.42
N GLN A 92 -2.02 15.04 10.47
CA GLN A 92 -3.17 15.21 11.34
C GLN A 92 -2.85 14.79 12.78
N PRO A 93 -3.08 15.64 13.81
CA PRO A 93 -2.74 15.33 15.20
C PRO A 93 -3.33 14.02 15.73
N PHE A 94 -4.53 13.66 15.27
CA PHE A 94 -5.18 12.39 15.65
C PHE A 94 -4.45 11.17 15.08
N GLN A 95 -3.98 11.23 13.82
CA GLN A 95 -3.25 10.12 13.20
C GLN A 95 -1.85 9.99 13.77
N LEU A 96 -1.17 11.11 14.05
CA LEU A 96 0.12 11.13 14.75
C LEU A 96 0.04 10.38 16.08
N LYS A 97 -1.00 10.64 16.89
CA LYS A 97 -1.20 9.91 18.16
C LYS A 97 -1.32 8.40 17.97
N LYS A 98 -2.01 7.94 16.92
CA LYS A 98 -2.12 6.51 16.61
C LYS A 98 -0.78 5.91 16.19
N ILE A 99 -0.03 6.60 15.33
CA ILE A 99 1.30 6.18 14.84
C ILE A 99 2.28 6.06 16.02
N HIS A 100 2.33 7.08 16.89
CA HIS A 100 3.16 7.05 18.10
C HIS A 100 2.77 5.92 19.04
N LYS A 101 1.47 5.71 19.28
CA LYS A 101 0.99 4.61 20.14
C LYS A 101 1.36 3.23 19.58
N ALA A 102 1.41 3.10 18.26
CA ALA A 102 1.79 1.87 17.57
C ALA A 102 3.32 1.72 17.41
N ASN A 103 4.12 2.71 17.82
CA ASN A 103 5.58 2.76 17.63
C ASN A 103 6.01 2.57 16.15
N ILE A 104 5.22 3.12 15.23
CA ILE A 104 5.48 3.07 13.78
C ILE A 104 6.18 4.36 13.38
N LYS A 105 7.19 4.26 12.51
CA LYS A 105 7.82 5.45 11.93
C LYS A 105 6.99 5.99 10.76
N GLN A 106 7.05 7.29 10.51
CA GLN A 106 6.27 7.91 9.43
C GLN A 106 6.74 7.52 8.02
N ASP A 107 7.95 7.01 7.89
CA ASP A 107 8.52 6.47 6.65
C ASP A 107 8.22 4.96 6.46
N ASP A 108 7.80 4.26 7.53
CA ASP A 108 7.45 2.83 7.52
C ASP A 108 6.11 2.58 6.84
N SER A 109 6.14 2.54 5.51
CA SER A 109 4.98 2.29 4.65
C SER A 109 4.30 0.96 4.98
N VAL A 110 5.07 -0.08 5.29
CA VAL A 110 4.55 -1.38 5.74
C VAL A 110 3.78 -1.24 7.05
N GLY A 111 4.38 -0.60 8.05
CA GLY A 111 3.74 -0.33 9.34
C GLY A 111 2.48 0.51 9.20
N LEU A 112 2.55 1.61 8.43
CA LEU A 112 1.42 2.48 8.16
C LEU A 112 0.27 1.75 7.47
N LEU A 113 0.58 0.87 6.51
CA LEU A 113 -0.44 0.06 5.84
C LEU A 113 -1.05 -0.99 6.77
N ARG A 114 -0.28 -1.55 7.72
CA ARG A 114 -0.85 -2.40 8.79
C ARG A 114 -1.80 -1.62 9.69
N LEU A 115 -1.46 -0.38 10.02
CA LEU A 115 -2.22 0.45 10.95
C LEU A 115 -3.51 1.01 10.32
N PHE A 116 -3.44 1.44 9.05
CA PHE A 116 -4.52 2.18 8.39
C PHE A 116 -5.14 1.47 7.19
N GLY A 117 -4.44 0.50 6.60
CA GLY A 117 -4.74 -0.04 5.27
C GLY A 117 -6.06 -0.79 5.14
N ASN A 118 -6.63 -1.28 6.23
CA ASN A 118 -7.75 -2.24 6.18
C ASN A 118 -8.94 -1.74 5.37
N GLU A 119 -9.38 -0.50 5.61
CA GLU A 119 -10.59 0.05 5.00
C GLU A 119 -10.31 1.41 4.35
N THR A 120 -11.08 1.75 3.33
CA THR A 120 -11.05 3.06 2.68
C THR A 120 -12.46 3.44 2.23
N ILE A 121 -12.70 4.74 2.11
CA ILE A 121 -13.96 5.27 1.58
C ILE A 121 -14.04 5.22 0.04
N THR A 122 -12.91 4.94 -0.63
CA THR A 122 -12.78 5.09 -2.09
C THR A 122 -13.16 3.84 -2.88
N ASN A 123 -13.14 2.67 -2.24
CA ASN A 123 -13.44 1.40 -2.87
C ASN A 123 -13.88 0.35 -1.84
N PRO A 124 -14.63 -0.68 -2.25
CA PRO A 124 -15.18 -1.68 -1.33
C PRO A 124 -14.18 -2.78 -0.91
N PHE A 125 -12.91 -2.69 -1.33
CA PHE A 125 -11.92 -3.71 -1.00
C PHE A 125 -11.34 -3.51 0.39
N ARG A 126 -11.18 -4.61 1.12
CA ARG A 126 -10.47 -4.63 2.40
C ARG A 126 -9.05 -5.13 2.23
N LEU A 127 -8.09 -4.52 2.92
CA LEU A 127 -6.68 -4.92 2.89
C LEU A 127 -6.25 -5.47 4.26
N LEU A 128 -6.33 -6.78 4.43
CA LEU A 128 -6.04 -7.44 5.70
C LEU A 128 -4.54 -7.72 5.82
N ALA A 129 -3.88 -7.14 6.81
CA ALA A 129 -2.52 -7.51 7.17
C ALA A 129 -2.49 -8.93 7.80
N LEU A 130 -1.51 -9.74 7.39
CA LEU A 130 -1.23 -11.06 7.96
C LEU A 130 -0.04 -11.02 8.94
#